data_AF-A0A151EL76-F1
#
_entry.id   AF-A0A151EL76-F1
#
_cell.length_a   1.000
_cell.length_b   1.000
_cell.length_c   1.000
_cell.angle_alpha   90.00
_cell.angle_beta   90.00
_cell.angle_gamma   90.00
#
_symmetry.space_group_name_H-M   'P 1'
#
loop_
_entity.id
_entity.type
_entity.pdbx_description
1 polymer ?
#
loop_
_entity_poly.entity_id
_entity_poly.type
_entity_poly.pdbx_seq_one_letter_code
_entity_poly.pdbx_strand_id
1 'polypeptide(L)'
;MGNIYKAHQKRKERGERLGRIRPNFIKRIAREAVKRYHDKLSNDFYENREFLETVIRFSNDRLKNRVSGYVTTLMRNQEESEL
;
A
#
# COMPACT_ATOMS: atom_id res chain seq x y z
N MET A 1 12.00 -8.54 29.57
CA MET A 1 11.42 -8.76 28.23
C MET A 1 9.93 -8.38 28.19
N GLY A 2 9.56 -7.10 28.33
CA GLY A 2 8.14 -6.76 28.55
C GLY A 2 7.64 -5.36 28.16
N ASN A 3 8.47 -4.49 27.57
CA ASN A 3 8.07 -3.11 27.30
C ASN A 3 8.14 -2.65 25.83
N ILE A 4 8.68 -3.47 24.93
CA ILE A 4 8.82 -3.08 23.51
C ILE A 4 7.53 -3.40 22.73
N TYR A 5 6.87 -4.51 23.04
CA TYR A 5 5.62 -4.93 22.38
C TYR A 5 4.43 -4.01 22.70
N LYS A 6 4.36 -3.43 23.92
CA LYS A 6 3.28 -2.49 24.29
C LYS A 6 3.43 -1.11 23.63
N ALA A 7 4.65 -0.67 23.31
CA ALA A 7 4.89 0.58 22.59
C ALA A 7 4.41 0.52 21.13
N HIS A 8 4.45 -0.68 20.53
CA HIS A 8 3.96 -0.92 19.16
C HIS A 8 2.42 -0.88 19.07
N GLN A 9 1.72 -1.35 20.12
CA GLN A 9 0.26 -1.30 20.19
C GLN A 9 -0.28 0.15 20.32
N LYS A 10 0.40 1.02 21.11
CA LYS A 10 0.03 2.44 21.30
C LYS A 10 0.15 3.37 20.06
N ARG A 11 0.73 2.90 18.95
CA ARG A 11 0.71 3.62 17.66
C ARG A 11 -0.49 3.25 16.80
N LYS A 12 -1.12 2.10 17.05
CA LYS A 12 -2.22 1.56 16.26
C LYS A 12 -3.56 2.27 16.54
N GLU A 13 -3.74 2.78 17.76
CA GLU A 13 -5.01 3.36 18.25
C GLU A 13 -5.14 4.89 18.09
N ARG A 14 -4.08 5.62 17.71
CA ARG A 14 -4.03 7.09 17.82
C ARG A 14 -4.59 7.92 16.65
N GLY A 15 -5.33 7.35 15.70
CA GLY A 15 -5.72 8.14 14.51
C GLY A 15 -6.88 7.60 13.72
N GLU A 16 -7.91 7.09 14.38
CA GLU A 16 -8.93 6.30 13.71
C GLU A 16 -9.96 7.06 12.88
N ARG A 17 -10.24 8.37 13.02
CA ARG A 17 -11.42 8.91 12.30
C ARG A 17 -11.32 10.18 11.47
N LEU A 18 -10.28 11.02 11.57
CA LEU A 18 -10.17 12.24 10.71
C LEU A 18 -8.71 12.64 10.39
N GLY A 19 -7.93 11.77 9.73
CA GLY A 19 -6.54 12.14 9.38
C GLY A 19 -5.68 11.17 8.56
N ARG A 20 -6.22 10.05 8.04
CA ARG A 20 -5.41 9.02 7.36
C ARG A 20 -5.63 8.96 5.85
N ILE A 21 -5.79 10.11 5.21
CA ILE A 21 -5.89 10.23 3.77
C ILE A 21 -4.50 10.03 3.14
N ARG A 22 -4.39 9.14 2.14
CA ARG A 22 -3.16 9.00 1.35
C ARG A 22 -3.02 10.22 0.43
N PRO A 23 -1.87 10.93 0.42
CA PRO A 23 -1.61 12.04 -0.49
C PRO A 23 -1.83 11.67 -1.96
N ASN A 24 -2.25 12.65 -2.77
CA ASN A 24 -2.59 12.46 -4.17
C ASN A 24 -1.44 11.85 -5.00
N PHE A 25 -0.19 12.19 -4.69
CA PHE A 25 0.97 11.61 -5.37
C PHE A 25 1.05 10.10 -5.23
N ILE A 26 0.77 9.56 -4.03
CA ILE A 26 0.75 8.11 -3.78
C ILE A 26 -0.36 7.46 -4.61
N LYS A 27 -1.54 8.09 -4.64
CA LYS A 27 -2.67 7.61 -5.44
C LYS A 27 -2.38 7.65 -6.94
N ARG A 28 -1.62 8.65 -7.40
CA ARG A 28 -1.23 8.79 -8.81
C ARG A 28 -0.26 7.71 -9.22
N ILE A 29 0.82 7.50 -8.47
CA ILE A 29 1.80 6.44 -8.76
C ILE A 29 1.13 5.07 -8.80
N ALA A 30 0.31 4.76 -7.80
CA ALA A 30 -0.36 3.46 -7.73
C ALA A 30 -1.31 3.22 -8.92
N ARG A 31 -2.12 4.22 -9.29
CA ARG A 31 -3.01 4.11 -10.47
C ARG A 31 -2.21 3.92 -11.75
N GLU A 32 -1.08 4.59 -11.88
CA GLU A 32 -0.20 4.43 -13.03
C GLU A 32 0.46 3.04 -13.06
N ALA A 33 0.89 2.53 -11.91
CA ALA A 33 1.44 1.19 -11.78
C ALA A 33 0.39 0.12 -12.16
N VAL A 34 -0.83 0.26 -11.64
CA VAL A 34 -1.97 -0.61 -11.99
C VAL A 34 -2.26 -0.55 -13.49
N LYS A 35 -2.33 0.64 -14.08
CA LYS A 35 -2.61 0.80 -15.51
C LYS A 35 -1.56 0.13 -16.41
N ARG A 36 -0.28 0.14 -16.00
CA ARG A 36 0.84 -0.38 -16.79
C ARG A 36 1.10 -1.87 -16.57
N TYR A 37 0.82 -2.37 -15.37
CA TYR A 37 1.25 -3.70 -14.93
C TYR A 37 0.10 -4.54 -14.36
N HIS A 38 -1.13 -4.28 -14.79
CA HIS A 38 -2.33 -4.96 -14.32
C HIS A 38 -2.15 -6.49 -14.25
N ASP A 39 -1.65 -7.09 -15.32
CA ASP A 39 -1.51 -8.55 -15.45
C ASP A 39 -0.46 -9.17 -14.52
N LYS A 40 0.41 -8.36 -13.93
CA LYS A 40 1.48 -8.80 -13.02
C LYS A 40 1.20 -8.48 -11.56
N LEU A 41 0.10 -7.78 -11.28
CA LEU A 41 -0.30 -7.40 -9.95
C LEU A 41 -1.32 -8.40 -9.41
N SER A 42 -1.26 -8.59 -8.09
CA SER A 42 -2.04 -9.58 -7.35
C SER A 42 -2.83 -8.90 -6.21
N ASN A 43 -3.67 -9.68 -5.54
CA ASN A 43 -4.35 -9.26 -4.32
C ASN A 43 -3.48 -9.40 -3.05
N ASP A 44 -2.28 -9.97 -3.20
CA ASP A 44 -1.29 -10.07 -2.14
C ASP A 44 -0.43 -8.81 -2.03
N PHE A 45 -0.08 -8.44 -0.79
CA PHE A 45 0.73 -7.26 -0.53
C PHE A 45 2.22 -7.48 -0.78
N TYR A 46 2.75 -8.65 -0.43
CA TYR A 46 4.17 -8.95 -0.51
C TYR A 46 4.60 -9.13 -1.96
N GLU A 47 3.81 -9.84 -2.76
CA GLU A 47 4.04 -10.00 -4.21
C GLU A 47 4.07 -8.63 -4.91
N ASN A 48 3.07 -7.79 -4.66
CA ASN A 48 3.02 -6.44 -5.21
C ASN A 48 4.18 -5.57 -4.73
N ARG A 49 4.61 -5.73 -3.47
CA ARG A 49 5.72 -4.96 -2.93
C ARG A 49 7.03 -5.31 -3.62
N GLU A 50 7.34 -6.59 -3.77
CA GLU A 50 8.55 -7.06 -4.43
C GLU A 50 8.55 -6.64 -5.89
N PHE A 51 7.44 -6.85 -6.60
CA PHE A 51 7.31 -6.41 -7.98
C PHE A 51 7.52 -4.90 -8.13
N LEU A 52 6.84 -4.08 -7.33
CA LEU A 52 6.95 -2.62 -7.40
C LEU A 52 8.36 -2.12 -7.07
N GLU A 53 9.10 -2.81 -6.20
CA GLU A 53 10.49 -2.49 -5.88
C GLU A 53 11.43 -2.70 -7.08
N THR A 54 11.13 -3.67 -7.96
CA THR A 54 11.92 -3.89 -9.19
C THR A 54 11.62 -2.84 -10.26
N VAL A 55 10.37 -2.35 -10.36
CA VAL A 55 9.94 -1.46 -11.45
C VAL A 55 9.99 0.03 -11.10
N ILE A 56 9.91 0.40 -9.81
CA ILE A 56 9.84 1.80 -9.37
C ILE A 56 10.97 2.07 -8.37
N ARG A 57 11.73 3.14 -8.63
CA ARG A 57 12.69 3.66 -7.66
C ARG A 57 11.96 4.43 -6.56
N PHE A 58 11.88 3.84 -5.37
CA PHE A 58 11.34 4.50 -4.19
C PHE A 58 12.45 5.21 -3.41
N SER A 59 12.10 6.36 -2.81
CA SER A 59 13.02 7.12 -1.96
C SER A 59 13.12 6.58 -0.52
N ASN A 60 12.08 5.89 -0.04
CA ASN A 60 12.07 5.26 1.28
C ASN A 60 11.04 4.12 1.37
N ASP A 61 11.24 3.23 2.35
CA ASP A 61 10.35 2.09 2.60
C ASP A 61 8.91 2.50 2.93
N ARG A 62 8.72 3.66 3.57
CA ARG A 62 7.37 4.15 3.90
C ARG A 62 6.58 4.47 2.65
N LEU A 63 7.20 5.06 1.63
CA LEU A 63 6.57 5.37 0.35
C LEU A 63 6.25 4.08 -0.40
N LYS A 64 7.22 3.16 -0.48
CA LYS A 64 7.04 1.82 -1.05
C LYS A 64 5.81 1.13 -0.46
N ASN A 65 5.76 1.01 0.87
CA ASN A 65 4.64 0.38 1.58
C ASN A 65 3.29 1.08 1.35
N ARG A 66 3.28 2.41 1.27
CA ARG A 66 2.05 3.17 1.01
C ARG A 66 1.58 3.07 -0.44
N VAL A 67 2.49 2.88 -1.39
CA VAL A 67 2.12 2.64 -2.79
C VAL A 67 1.64 1.21 -2.96
N SER A 68 2.42 0.21 -2.55
CA SER A 68 2.04 -1.22 -2.63
C SER A 68 0.70 -1.48 -1.94
N GLY A 69 0.50 -0.96 -0.73
CA GLY A 69 -0.75 -1.14 -0.03
C GLY A 69 -1.92 -0.32 -0.59
N TYR A 70 -1.73 0.58 -1.54
CA TYR A 70 -2.84 1.22 -2.27
C TYR A 70 -3.11 0.49 -3.58
N VAL A 71 -2.08 -0.03 -4.24
CA VAL A 71 -2.19 -0.94 -5.38
C VAL A 71 -3.02 -2.17 -5.02
N THR A 72 -2.73 -2.85 -3.90
CA THR A 72 -3.53 -4.00 -3.44
C THR A 72 -4.99 -3.63 -3.19
N THR A 73 -5.28 -2.41 -2.70
CA THR A 73 -6.67 -1.94 -2.55
C THR A 73 -7.35 -1.74 -3.91
N LEU A 74 -6.63 -1.20 -4.89
CA LEU A 74 -7.19 -1.01 -6.23
C LEU A 74 -7.46 -2.33 -6.93
N MET A 75 -6.57 -3.32 -6.82
CA MET A 75 -6.76 -4.66 -7.40
C MET A 75 -8.03 -5.33 -6.86
N ARG A 76 -8.20 -5.35 -5.54
CA ARG A 76 -9.41 -5.92 -4.90
C ARG A 76 -10.69 -5.21 -5.31
N ASN A 77 -10.65 -3.89 -5.39
CA ASN A 77 -11.83 -3.11 -5.80
C ASN A 77 -12.19 -3.33 -7.28
N GLN A 78 -11.19 -3.56 -8.14
CA GLN A 78 -11.41 -3.82 -9.56
C GLN A 78 -12.07 -5.21 -9.74
N GLU A 79 -11.59 -6.22 -9.04
CA GLU A 79 -12.17 -7.57 -9.02
C GLU A 79 -13.63 -7.56 -8.54
N GLU A 80 -13.93 -6.84 -7.45
CA GLU A 80 -15.31 -6.69 -6.96
C GLU A 80 -16.23 -5.94 -7.94
N SER A 81 -15.68 -5.04 -8.77
CA SER A 81 -16.47 -4.29 -9.76
C SER A 81 -16.74 -5.06 -11.06
N GLU A 82 -16.00 -6.13 -11.31
CA GLU A 82 -16.13 -6.99 -12.49
C GLU A 82 -17.02 -8.22 -12.23
N LEU A 83 -17.46 -8.42 -10.98
CA LEU A 83 -18.47 -9.39 -10.54
C LEU A 83 -19.89 -8.81 -10.62
#